data_AF-A0A1A9ZAQ4-F1
#
_entry.id   AF-A0A1A9ZAQ4-F1
#
_cell.length_a   1.000
_cell.length_b   1.000
_cell.length_c   1.000
_cell.angle_alpha   90.00
_cell.angle_beta   90.00
_cell.angle_gamma   90.00
#
_symmetry.space_group_name_H-M   'P 1'
#
loop_
_entity.id
_entity.type
_entity.pdbx_description
1 polymer ?
#
loop_
_entity_poly.entity_id
_entity_poly.type
_entity_poly.pdbx_seq_one_letter_code
_entity_poly.pdbx_strand_id
1 'polypeptide(L)'
;MEVKMDYSFDDMREHYDLKEEIMDMNLESVYQSYMRKIKRNYLGTFTIVHLVIAIVHSLETYDVYFYIIGAILTCLSIRPFMSEKYAKSHRGVPFIVSWIAGFTMALTEAILSTDAVVKKSLSIILPDFLYLVALNVVGLYICRRQEIATRSVFLSKRQRLEQTLYWKNAKDQRKGLLDNIIPAQIAKSLTREIEQRIAKTFEGTRGSKDEKLGGKIFIETHTDVTIIFADIVNYTFLTTRVDVKTLVETLHELFQKFDQACQASIRMTYDP
;
A
#
# COMPACT_ATOMS: atom_id res chain seq x y z
N MET A 1 19.43 26.27 -29.29
CA MET A 1 20.00 25.27 -28.37
C MET A 1 18.78 24.65 -27.72
N GLU A 2 18.35 23.48 -28.19
CA GLU A 2 17.19 22.80 -27.62
C GLU A 2 17.55 22.40 -26.20
N VAL A 3 17.03 23.13 -25.21
CA VAL A 3 16.95 22.63 -23.84
C VAL A 3 15.89 21.53 -23.88
N LYS A 4 16.31 20.32 -24.27
CA LYS A 4 15.60 19.11 -23.89
C LYS A 4 15.65 19.09 -22.37
N MET A 5 14.58 19.57 -21.72
CA MET A 5 14.30 19.12 -20.37
C MET A 5 14.27 17.59 -20.46
N ASP A 6 15.28 16.97 -19.85
CA ASP A 6 15.51 15.54 -19.96
C ASP A 6 14.48 14.83 -19.09
N TYR A 7 13.25 14.78 -19.59
CA TYR A 7 12.10 14.12 -18.96
C TYR A 7 12.44 12.67 -18.60
N SER A 8 13.42 12.04 -19.26
CA SER A 8 13.84 10.67 -18.95
C SER A 8 14.60 10.55 -17.62
N PHE A 9 15.32 11.57 -17.18
CA PHE A 9 16.08 11.53 -15.93
C PHE A 9 15.20 11.83 -14.71
N ASP A 10 14.30 12.82 -14.82
CA ASP A 10 13.31 13.12 -13.78
C ASP A 10 12.29 11.98 -13.62
N ASP A 11 11.84 11.34 -14.71
CA ASP A 11 10.95 10.18 -14.65
C ASP A 11 11.64 8.96 -13.99
N MET A 12 12.94 8.74 -14.26
CA MET A 12 13.72 7.70 -13.59
C MET A 12 13.95 8.00 -12.10
N ARG A 13 14.19 9.27 -11.74
CA ARG A 13 14.33 9.70 -10.35
C ARG A 13 13.01 9.57 -9.59
N GLU A 14 11.90 9.98 -10.18
CA GLU A 14 10.56 9.76 -9.64
C GLU A 14 10.27 8.27 -9.44
N HIS A 15 10.65 7.41 -10.39
CA HIS A 15 10.47 5.97 -10.24
C HIS A 15 11.29 5.36 -9.08
N TYR A 16 12.48 5.90 -8.84
CA TYR A 16 13.34 5.52 -7.71
C TYR A 16 12.76 6.02 -6.38
N ASP A 17 12.35 7.27 -6.31
CA ASP A 17 11.72 7.88 -5.14
C ASP A 17 10.39 7.17 -4.81
N LEU A 18 9.61 6.77 -5.82
CA LEU A 18 8.40 5.94 -5.66
C LEU A 18 8.74 4.60 -5.01
N LYS A 19 9.81 3.96 -5.47
CA LYS A 19 10.25 2.66 -4.95
C LYS A 19 10.73 2.78 -3.52
N GLU A 20 11.40 3.89 -3.20
CA GLU A 20 11.89 4.18 -1.86
C GLU A 20 10.73 4.54 -0.91
N GLU A 21 9.75 5.34 -1.32
CA GLU A 21 8.54 5.66 -0.53
C GLU A 21 7.64 4.42 -0.33
N ILE A 22 7.53 3.53 -1.32
CA ILE A 22 6.85 2.23 -1.19
C ILE A 22 7.59 1.31 -0.22
N MET A 23 8.93 1.36 -0.21
CA MET A 23 9.77 0.61 0.72
C MET A 23 9.67 1.18 2.15
N ASP A 24 9.61 2.50 2.28
CA ASP A 24 9.52 3.24 3.55
C ASP A 24 8.12 3.10 4.19
N MET A 25 7.07 2.96 3.38
CA MET A 25 5.72 2.57 3.84
C MET A 25 5.63 1.16 4.45
N ASN A 26 6.75 0.43 4.50
CA ASN A 26 6.92 -0.81 5.28
C ASN A 26 5.97 -1.95 4.84
N LEU A 27 5.41 -1.87 3.63
CA LEU A 27 4.37 -2.78 3.14
C LEU A 27 4.85 -4.23 3.11
N GLU A 28 6.11 -4.44 2.70
CA GLU A 28 6.74 -5.75 2.67
C GLU A 28 6.95 -6.31 4.08
N SER A 29 7.35 -5.49 5.06
CA SER A 29 7.51 -5.96 6.43
C SER A 29 6.16 -6.25 7.10
N VAL A 30 5.11 -5.49 6.76
CA VAL A 30 3.73 -5.73 7.20
C VAL A 30 3.22 -7.05 6.59
N TYR A 31 3.48 -7.30 5.30
CA TYR A 31 3.17 -8.57 4.65
C TYR A 31 3.92 -9.74 5.30
N GLN A 32 5.21 -9.61 5.57
CA GLN A 32 5.99 -10.64 6.25
C GLN A 32 5.59 -10.85 7.70
N SER A 33 5.23 -9.79 8.43
CA SER A 33 4.66 -9.86 9.79
C SER A 33 3.31 -10.58 9.79
N TYR A 34 2.49 -10.33 8.77
CA TYR A 34 1.20 -10.98 8.63
C TYR A 34 1.33 -12.46 8.22
N MET A 35 2.22 -12.79 7.28
CA MET A 35 2.53 -14.19 6.92
C MET A 35 3.04 -14.99 8.14
N ARG A 36 3.81 -14.34 9.03
CA ARG A 36 4.19 -14.93 10.33
C ARG A 36 2.96 -15.19 11.22
N LYS A 37 2.03 -14.23 11.32
CA LYS A 37 0.78 -14.38 12.07
C LYS A 37 -0.11 -15.51 11.52
N ILE A 38 -0.23 -15.66 10.19
CA ILE A 38 -1.00 -16.76 9.58
C ILE A 38 -0.42 -18.13 9.96
N LYS A 39 0.90 -18.33 9.82
CA LYS A 39 1.54 -19.61 10.15
C LYS A 39 1.33 -19.99 11.61
N ARG A 40 1.39 -19.01 12.52
CA ARG A 40 1.10 -19.19 13.95
C ARG A 40 -0.38 -19.49 14.19
N ASN A 41 -1.29 -18.79 13.51
CA ASN A 41 -2.72 -18.99 13.64
C ASN A 41 -3.14 -20.38 13.13
N TYR A 42 -2.53 -20.90 12.06
CA TYR A 42 -2.77 -22.27 11.58
C TYR A 42 -2.48 -23.34 12.64
N LEU A 43 -1.28 -23.27 13.24
CA LEU A 43 -0.85 -24.22 14.26
C LEU A 43 -1.73 -24.08 15.52
N GLY A 44 -2.15 -22.85 15.84
CA GLY A 44 -3.15 -22.58 16.87
C GLY A 44 -4.52 -23.18 16.56
N THR A 45 -5.06 -23.01 15.34
CA THR A 45 -6.34 -23.61 14.94
C THR A 45 -6.29 -25.13 14.95
N PHE A 46 -5.16 -25.71 14.52
CA PHE A 46 -4.94 -27.15 14.60
C PHE A 46 -4.97 -27.64 16.05
N THR A 47 -4.26 -26.95 16.94
CA THR A 47 -4.23 -27.30 18.38
C THR A 47 -5.60 -27.17 19.04
N ILE A 48 -6.39 -26.15 18.70
CA ILE A 48 -7.75 -25.95 19.24
C ILE A 48 -8.70 -27.05 18.76
N VAL A 49 -8.71 -27.32 17.44
CA VAL A 49 -9.52 -28.41 16.86
C VAL A 49 -9.13 -29.73 17.52
N HIS A 50 -7.85 -29.98 17.65
CA HIS A 50 -7.32 -31.19 18.27
C HIS A 50 -7.75 -31.35 19.75
N LEU A 51 -7.69 -30.27 20.54
CA LEU A 51 -8.14 -30.25 21.93
C LEU A 51 -9.66 -30.53 22.05
N VAL A 52 -10.47 -29.94 21.18
CA VAL A 52 -11.93 -30.17 21.17
C VAL A 52 -12.25 -31.64 20.90
N ILE A 53 -11.58 -32.26 19.93
CA ILE A 53 -11.80 -33.67 19.60
C ILE A 53 -11.34 -34.59 20.73
N ALA A 54 -10.22 -34.29 21.40
CA ALA A 54 -9.77 -35.04 22.56
C ALA A 54 -10.77 -34.95 23.73
N ILE A 55 -11.39 -33.78 23.94
CA ILE A 55 -12.46 -33.61 24.94
C ILE A 55 -13.69 -34.44 24.58
N VAL A 56 -14.10 -34.45 23.31
CA VAL A 56 -15.26 -35.25 22.85
C VAL A 56 -15.02 -36.75 23.06
N HIS A 57 -13.86 -37.28 22.67
CA HIS A 57 -13.53 -38.70 22.87
C HIS A 57 -13.40 -39.06 24.36
N SER A 58 -12.91 -38.13 25.18
CA SER A 58 -12.86 -38.26 26.63
C SER A 58 -14.24 -38.32 27.28
N LEU A 59 -15.32 -37.89 26.62
CA LEU A 59 -16.69 -37.97 27.17
C LEU A 59 -17.39 -39.29 26.81
N GLU A 60 -16.97 -39.95 25.72
CA GLU A 60 -17.59 -41.19 25.23
C GLU A 60 -16.96 -42.46 25.82
N THR A 61 -15.74 -42.38 26.37
CA THR A 61 -14.96 -43.56 26.79
C THR A 61 -14.53 -43.49 28.26
N TYR A 62 -14.54 -44.63 28.98
CA TYR A 62 -14.14 -44.71 30.40
C TYR A 62 -12.64 -44.47 30.64
N ASP A 63 -11.83 -44.53 29.57
CA ASP A 63 -10.37 -44.32 29.57
C ASP A 63 -9.96 -42.85 29.38
N VAL A 64 -10.66 -41.96 30.09
CA VAL A 64 -10.51 -40.50 30.07
C VAL A 64 -9.06 -40.04 30.26
N TYR A 65 -8.34 -40.71 31.17
CA TYR A 65 -6.97 -40.34 31.54
C TYR A 65 -6.00 -40.45 30.36
N PHE A 66 -6.18 -41.43 29.49
CA PHE A 66 -5.26 -41.70 28.40
C PHE A 66 -5.40 -40.68 27.25
N TYR A 67 -6.63 -40.29 26.92
CA TYR A 67 -6.89 -39.26 25.92
C TYR A 67 -6.44 -37.87 26.37
N ILE A 68 -6.61 -37.54 27.65
CA ILE A 68 -6.15 -36.26 28.22
C ILE A 68 -4.61 -36.21 28.23
N ILE A 69 -3.94 -37.29 28.63
CA ILE A 69 -2.46 -37.36 28.62
C ILE A 69 -1.90 -37.25 27.20
N GLY A 70 -2.52 -37.94 26.22
CA GLY A 70 -2.15 -37.83 24.81
C GLY A 70 -2.31 -36.42 24.26
N ALA A 71 -3.42 -35.75 24.57
CA ALA A 71 -3.68 -34.36 24.16
C ALA A 71 -2.70 -33.35 24.80
N ILE A 72 -2.30 -33.56 26.06
CA ILE A 72 -1.30 -32.73 26.72
C ILE A 72 0.07 -32.92 26.08
N LEU A 73 0.45 -34.17 25.76
CA LEU A 73 1.73 -34.49 25.14
C LEU A 73 1.84 -33.87 23.74
N THR A 74 0.80 -33.96 22.91
CA THR A 74 0.77 -33.32 21.58
C THR A 74 0.82 -31.80 21.66
N CYS A 75 0.11 -31.20 22.61
CA CYS A 75 0.16 -29.76 22.86
C CYS A 75 1.57 -29.29 23.27
N LEU A 76 2.26 -30.06 24.12
CA LEU A 76 3.63 -29.77 24.53
C LEU A 76 4.63 -29.92 23.37
N SER A 77 4.46 -30.92 22.50
CA SER A 77 5.30 -31.13 21.31
C SER A 77 5.14 -30.03 20.25
N ILE A 78 3.95 -29.45 20.11
CA ILE A 78 3.66 -28.37 19.13
C ILE A 78 4.14 -27.00 19.63
N ARG A 79 4.12 -26.76 20.96
CA ARG A 79 4.48 -25.50 21.60
C ARG A 79 5.87 -24.93 21.24
N PRO A 80 6.98 -25.69 21.15
CA PRO A 80 8.27 -25.15 20.73
C PRO A 80 8.28 -24.70 19.26
N PHE A 81 7.44 -25.31 18.40
CA PHE A 81 7.31 -24.94 17.00
C PHE A 81 6.40 -23.72 16.75
N MET A 82 5.65 -23.28 17.77
CA MET A 82 4.95 -21.98 17.77
C MET A 82 5.89 -20.77 17.88
N SER A 83 7.18 -20.99 18.20
CA SER A 83 8.16 -19.92 18.36
C SER A 83 8.52 -19.25 17.03
N GLU A 84 8.65 -17.92 17.06
CA GLU A 84 8.79 -17.03 15.91
C GLU A 84 10.00 -17.33 15.01
N LYS A 85 11.01 -18.01 15.57
CA LYS A 85 12.27 -18.38 14.89
C LYS A 85 12.09 -19.53 13.88
N TYR A 86 11.19 -20.48 14.14
CA TYR A 86 11.04 -21.69 13.31
C TYR A 86 10.14 -21.49 12.09
N ALA A 87 9.13 -20.60 12.19
CA ALA A 87 8.24 -20.26 11.08
C ALA A 87 8.95 -19.54 9.91
N LYS A 88 10.19 -19.06 10.14
CA LYS A 88 11.03 -18.34 9.18
C LYS A 88 11.75 -19.28 8.19
N SER A 89 12.08 -20.51 8.61
CA SER A 89 13.03 -21.36 7.88
C SER A 89 12.43 -22.07 6.65
N HIS A 90 11.24 -22.69 6.76
CA HIS A 90 10.63 -23.37 5.60
C HIS A 90 9.09 -23.26 5.55
N ARG A 91 8.53 -23.18 4.33
CA ARG A 91 7.08 -23.19 4.05
C ARG A 91 6.39 -24.49 4.52
N GLY A 92 7.16 -25.58 4.67
CA GLY A 92 6.70 -26.92 5.04
C GLY A 92 6.64 -27.25 6.53
N VAL A 93 7.26 -26.43 7.40
CA VAL A 93 7.40 -26.71 8.85
C VAL A 93 6.08 -27.04 9.55
N PRO A 94 4.98 -26.27 9.39
CA PRO A 94 3.73 -26.58 10.09
C PRO A 94 3.11 -27.92 9.67
N PHE A 95 3.36 -28.39 8.45
CA PHE A 95 2.89 -29.71 8.01
C PHE A 95 3.71 -30.82 8.65
N ILE A 96 5.03 -30.68 8.65
CA ILE A 96 5.93 -31.65 9.28
C ILE A 96 5.60 -31.81 10.78
N VAL A 97 5.35 -30.69 11.46
CA VAL A 97 4.96 -30.69 12.89
C VAL A 97 3.59 -31.35 13.10
N SER A 98 2.62 -31.13 12.21
CA SER A 98 1.30 -31.78 12.28
C SER A 98 1.39 -33.29 12.08
N TRP A 99 2.25 -33.77 11.18
CA TRP A 99 2.48 -35.20 10.95
C TRP A 99 3.20 -35.86 12.13
N ILE A 100 4.21 -35.20 12.69
CA ILE A 100 4.91 -35.68 13.89
C ILE A 100 3.92 -35.77 15.07
N ALA A 101 3.06 -34.77 15.26
CA ALA A 101 2.04 -34.78 16.30
C ALA A 101 1.03 -35.94 16.13
N GLY A 102 0.53 -36.15 14.91
CA GLY A 102 -0.36 -37.28 14.60
C GLY A 102 0.30 -38.64 14.84
N PHE A 103 1.59 -38.77 14.47
CA PHE A 103 2.34 -40.00 14.71
C PHE A 103 2.59 -40.25 16.21
N THR A 104 2.89 -39.21 16.99
CA THR A 104 3.05 -39.34 18.44
C THR A 104 1.76 -39.78 19.12
N MET A 105 0.60 -39.34 18.63
CA MET A 105 -0.69 -39.83 19.14
C MET A 105 -0.95 -41.29 18.84
N ALA A 106 -0.79 -41.68 17.58
CA ALA A 106 -0.97 -43.06 17.15
C ALA A 106 -0.04 -44.00 17.92
N LEU A 107 1.18 -43.54 18.21
CA LEU A 107 2.14 -44.29 19.02
C LEU A 107 1.70 -44.37 20.51
N THR A 108 1.18 -43.29 21.10
CA THR A 108 0.63 -43.34 22.48
C THR A 108 -0.58 -44.25 22.59
N GLU A 109 -1.47 -44.28 21.60
CA GLU A 109 -2.62 -45.20 21.57
C GLU A 109 -2.16 -46.66 21.40
N ALA A 110 -1.16 -46.91 20.53
CA ALA A 110 -0.60 -48.24 20.33
C ALA A 110 0.08 -48.80 21.59
N ILE A 111 0.86 -47.99 22.31
CA ILE A 111 1.60 -48.40 23.52
C ILE A 111 0.66 -48.69 24.69
N LEU A 112 -0.43 -47.94 24.82
CA LEU A 112 -1.40 -48.11 25.91
C LEU A 112 -2.41 -49.24 25.68
N SER A 113 -2.53 -49.74 24.44
CA SER A 113 -3.44 -50.85 24.11
C SER A 113 -2.89 -52.21 24.57
N THR A 114 -2.77 -52.42 25.89
CA THR A 114 -2.46 -53.74 26.44
C THR A 114 -3.73 -54.58 26.61
N ASP A 115 -3.74 -55.73 25.95
CA ASP A 115 -4.45 -56.99 26.27
C ASP A 115 -5.74 -57.45 25.56
N ALA A 116 -6.34 -56.76 24.58
CA ALA A 116 -7.45 -57.42 23.81
C ALA A 116 -7.65 -57.01 22.33
N VAL A 117 -7.05 -55.91 21.85
CA VAL A 117 -7.47 -55.27 20.58
C VAL A 117 -6.64 -55.69 19.35
N VAL A 118 -5.56 -56.45 19.55
CA VAL A 118 -4.60 -56.84 18.50
C VAL A 118 -5.27 -57.62 17.33
N LYS A 119 -6.42 -58.27 17.55
CA LYS A 119 -7.10 -59.06 16.50
C LYS A 119 -8.01 -58.28 15.54
N LYS A 120 -8.16 -56.95 15.67
CA LYS A 120 -8.86 -56.11 14.67
C LYS A 120 -8.04 -54.87 14.26
N SER A 121 -6.72 -55.03 14.21
CA SER A 121 -5.74 -53.96 14.03
C SER A 121 -5.94 -53.10 12.77
N LEU A 122 -6.38 -53.68 11.64
CA LEU A 122 -6.50 -52.92 10.37
C LEU A 122 -7.78 -52.08 10.26
N SER A 123 -8.86 -52.47 10.96
CA SER A 123 -10.16 -51.81 10.85
C SER A 123 -10.29 -50.55 11.72
N ILE A 124 -9.37 -50.36 12.67
CA ILE A 124 -9.34 -49.23 13.61
C ILE A 124 -8.29 -48.20 13.17
N ILE A 125 -7.12 -48.64 12.69
CA ILE A 125 -6.04 -47.74 12.24
C ILE A 125 -6.42 -46.99 10.95
N LEU A 126 -7.20 -47.62 10.06
CA LEU A 126 -7.61 -47.02 8.79
C LEU A 126 -8.45 -45.74 8.95
N PRO A 127 -9.52 -45.70 9.77
CA PRO A 127 -10.28 -44.48 10.00
C PRO A 127 -9.47 -43.38 10.68
N ASP A 128 -8.58 -43.71 11.63
CA ASP A 128 -7.74 -42.71 12.32
C ASP A 128 -6.72 -42.07 11.35
N PHE A 129 -6.15 -42.88 10.46
CA PHE A 129 -5.26 -42.39 9.40
C PHE A 129 -6.01 -41.53 8.37
N LEU A 130 -7.17 -41.98 7.90
CA LEU A 130 -8.02 -41.22 6.98
C LEU A 130 -8.45 -39.89 7.58
N TYR A 131 -8.78 -39.89 8.87
CA TYR A 131 -9.13 -38.71 9.63
C TYR A 131 -7.96 -37.72 9.73
N LEU A 132 -6.76 -38.20 10.06
CA LEU A 132 -5.55 -37.35 10.11
C LEU A 132 -5.27 -36.71 8.74
N VAL A 133 -5.41 -37.48 7.65
CA VAL A 133 -5.25 -36.97 6.29
C VAL A 133 -6.31 -35.92 5.96
N ALA A 134 -7.59 -36.17 6.27
CA ALA A 134 -8.68 -35.22 6.03
C ALA A 134 -8.46 -33.90 6.78
N LEU A 135 -8.04 -33.96 8.05
CA LEU A 135 -7.79 -32.79 8.88
C LEU A 135 -6.60 -31.96 8.34
N ASN A 136 -5.56 -32.62 7.85
CA ASN A 136 -4.44 -31.96 7.16
C ASN A 136 -4.88 -31.30 5.83
N VAL A 137 -5.76 -31.93 5.05
CA VAL A 137 -6.28 -31.38 3.79
C VAL A 137 -7.16 -30.14 4.06
N VAL A 138 -8.05 -30.19 5.05
CA VAL A 138 -8.87 -29.04 5.45
C VAL A 138 -7.98 -27.90 5.96
N GLY A 139 -6.98 -28.22 6.78
CA GLY A 139 -6.00 -27.26 7.26
C GLY A 139 -5.20 -26.57 6.14
N LEU A 140 -4.75 -27.34 5.15
CA LEU A 140 -4.12 -26.86 3.93
C LEU A 140 -5.04 -25.91 3.15
N TYR A 141 -6.30 -26.30 2.96
CA TYR A 141 -7.27 -25.51 2.23
C TYR A 141 -7.50 -24.14 2.88
N ILE A 142 -7.70 -24.11 4.21
CA ILE A 142 -7.91 -22.87 4.96
C ILE A 142 -6.66 -21.97 4.86
N CYS A 143 -5.46 -22.53 5.03
CA CYS A 143 -4.21 -21.79 4.86
C CYS A 143 -4.09 -21.16 3.48
N ARG A 144 -4.35 -21.93 2.42
CA ARG A 144 -4.24 -21.46 1.04
C ARG A 144 -5.26 -20.37 0.74
N ARG A 145 -6.50 -20.52 1.22
CA ARG A 145 -7.53 -19.49 1.07
C ARG A 145 -7.14 -18.19 1.78
N GLN A 146 -6.62 -18.26 3.01
CA GLN A 146 -6.18 -17.07 3.75
C GLN A 146 -4.96 -16.40 3.11
N GLU A 147 -4.00 -17.17 2.61
CA GLU A 147 -2.85 -16.66 1.86
C GLU A 147 -3.29 -15.89 0.61
N ILE A 148 -4.19 -16.47 -0.19
CA ILE A 148 -4.72 -15.84 -1.41
C ILE A 148 -5.50 -14.57 -1.08
N ALA A 149 -6.41 -14.61 -0.09
CA ALA A 149 -7.21 -13.45 0.31
C ALA A 149 -6.34 -12.29 0.84
N THR A 150 -5.25 -12.62 1.51
CA THR A 150 -4.32 -11.60 2.01
C THR A 150 -3.51 -11.01 0.86
N ARG A 151 -3.03 -11.85 -0.06
CA ARG A 151 -2.28 -11.42 -1.22
C ARG A 151 -3.11 -10.48 -2.10
N SER A 152 -4.40 -10.76 -2.28
CA SER A 152 -5.28 -9.87 -3.03
C SER A 152 -5.43 -8.51 -2.33
N VAL A 153 -5.65 -8.47 -1.01
CA VAL A 153 -5.72 -7.22 -0.23
C VAL A 153 -4.41 -6.43 -0.32
N PHE A 154 -3.27 -7.09 -0.26
CA PHE A 154 -1.96 -6.46 -0.41
C PHE A 154 -1.79 -5.82 -1.80
N LEU A 155 -2.11 -6.56 -2.86
CA LEU A 155 -2.04 -6.05 -4.24
C LEU A 155 -2.98 -4.85 -4.43
N SER A 156 -4.21 -4.92 -3.91
CA SER A 156 -5.15 -3.79 -3.96
C SER A 156 -4.63 -2.56 -3.21
N LYS A 157 -3.98 -2.75 -2.05
CA LYS A 157 -3.35 -1.64 -1.31
C LYS A 157 -2.21 -1.02 -2.12
N ARG A 158 -1.36 -1.85 -2.73
CA ARG A 158 -0.24 -1.35 -3.57
C ARG A 158 -0.75 -0.54 -4.76
N GLN A 159 -1.74 -1.07 -5.48
CA GLN A 159 -2.35 -0.38 -6.61
C GLN A 159 -2.95 0.97 -6.20
N ARG A 160 -3.60 1.05 -5.04
CA ARG A 160 -4.14 2.32 -4.52
C ARG A 160 -3.05 3.33 -4.20
N LEU A 161 -1.93 2.89 -3.65
CA LEU A 161 -0.78 3.76 -3.36
C LEU A 161 -0.17 4.30 -4.64
N GLU A 162 0.09 3.43 -5.63
CA GLU A 162 0.58 3.82 -6.95
C GLU A 162 -0.34 4.88 -7.60
N GLN A 163 -1.66 4.67 -7.54
CA GLN A 163 -2.63 5.66 -8.03
C GLN A 163 -2.56 6.99 -7.26
N THR A 164 -2.47 6.95 -5.94
CA THR A 164 -2.43 8.16 -5.11
C THR A 164 -1.20 9.01 -5.43
N LEU A 165 -0.05 8.38 -5.64
CA LEU A 165 1.18 9.05 -6.03
C LEU A 165 1.07 9.65 -7.43
N TYR A 166 0.56 8.87 -8.40
CA TYR A 166 0.29 9.38 -9.75
C TYR A 166 -0.60 10.64 -9.72
N TRP A 167 -1.69 10.62 -8.94
CA TRP A 167 -2.57 11.78 -8.77
C TRP A 167 -1.87 12.98 -8.12
N LYS A 168 -0.98 12.73 -7.15
CA LYS A 168 -0.23 13.78 -6.46
C LYS A 168 0.73 14.48 -7.44
N ASN A 169 1.50 13.72 -8.22
CA ASN A 169 2.40 14.27 -9.24
C ASN A 169 1.62 15.06 -10.30
N ALA A 170 0.56 14.48 -10.87
CA ALA A 170 -0.29 15.17 -11.85
C ALA A 170 -0.90 16.48 -11.29
N LYS A 171 -1.27 16.48 -10.00
CA LYS A 171 -1.77 17.67 -9.31
C LYS A 171 -0.68 18.73 -9.15
N ASP A 172 0.54 18.35 -8.82
CA ASP A 172 1.63 19.28 -8.60
C ASP A 172 2.16 19.87 -9.93
N GLN A 173 2.22 19.09 -11.01
CA GLN A 173 2.46 19.60 -12.37
C GLN A 173 1.42 20.66 -12.77
N ARG A 174 0.14 20.37 -12.51
CA ARG A 174 -0.95 21.32 -12.81
C ARG A 174 -0.84 22.59 -11.97
N LYS A 175 -0.47 22.50 -10.68
CA LYS A 175 -0.25 23.68 -9.83
C LYS A 175 0.91 24.52 -10.35
N GLY A 176 2.03 23.92 -10.75
CA GLY A 176 3.16 24.65 -11.32
C GLY A 176 2.76 25.44 -12.57
N LEU A 177 1.98 24.84 -13.47
CA LEU A 177 1.46 25.54 -14.64
C LEU A 177 0.48 26.67 -14.29
N LEU A 178 -0.41 26.45 -13.31
CA LEU A 178 -1.38 27.46 -12.89
C LEU A 178 -0.71 28.64 -12.17
N ASP A 179 0.29 28.39 -11.33
CA ASP A 179 1.02 29.43 -10.56
C ASP A 179 1.93 30.26 -11.48
N ASN A 180 2.47 29.67 -12.55
CA ASN A 180 3.28 30.38 -13.55
C ASN A 180 2.48 31.36 -14.44
N ILE A 181 1.15 31.19 -14.53
CA ILE A 181 0.30 31.99 -15.43
C ILE A 181 -0.66 32.90 -14.66
N ILE A 182 -1.03 32.53 -13.44
CA ILE A 182 -2.01 33.24 -12.62
C ILE A 182 -1.40 33.54 -11.24
N PRO A 183 -1.37 34.81 -10.80
CA PRO A 183 -0.92 35.16 -9.46
C PRO A 183 -1.65 34.36 -8.37
N ALA A 184 -0.90 33.84 -7.39
CA ALA A 184 -1.38 32.92 -6.36
C ALA A 184 -2.64 33.39 -5.59
N GLN A 185 -2.84 34.70 -5.43
CA GLN A 185 -4.01 35.28 -4.78
C GLN A 185 -5.29 35.07 -5.61
N ILE A 186 -5.20 35.25 -6.93
CA ILE A 186 -6.30 35.06 -7.88
C ILE A 186 -6.55 33.56 -8.08
N ALA A 187 -5.49 32.74 -8.17
CA ALA A 187 -5.60 31.30 -8.34
C ALA A 187 -6.40 30.60 -7.22
N LYS A 188 -6.23 31.03 -5.95
CA LYS A 188 -6.99 30.47 -4.81
C LYS A 188 -8.48 30.80 -4.87
N SER A 189 -8.82 32.04 -5.23
CA SER A 189 -10.21 32.48 -5.38
C SER A 189 -10.89 31.75 -6.54
N LEU A 190 -10.19 31.60 -7.68
CA LEU A 190 -10.65 30.82 -8.83
C LEU A 190 -10.86 29.34 -8.49
N THR A 191 -9.90 28.72 -7.80
CA THR A 191 -9.96 27.30 -7.44
C THR A 191 -11.15 27.04 -6.51
N ARG A 192 -11.39 27.89 -5.51
CA ARG A 192 -12.54 27.77 -4.61
C ARG A 192 -13.88 27.91 -5.34
N GLU A 193 -13.98 28.83 -6.31
CA GLU A 193 -15.20 28.96 -7.11
C GLU A 193 -15.45 27.73 -7.99
N ILE A 194 -14.40 27.16 -8.60
CA ILE A 194 -14.49 25.91 -9.37
C ILE A 194 -14.96 24.76 -8.47
N GLU A 195 -14.37 24.61 -7.27
CA GLU A 195 -14.75 23.60 -6.28
C GLU A 195 -16.23 23.75 -5.85
N GLN A 196 -16.68 24.97 -5.58
CA GLN A 196 -18.08 25.26 -5.23
C GLN A 196 -19.05 24.92 -6.37
N ARG A 197 -18.67 25.18 -7.64
CA ARG A 197 -19.48 24.84 -8.81
C ARG A 197 -19.55 23.32 -9.05
N ILE A 198 -18.44 22.61 -8.83
CA ILE A 198 -18.40 21.14 -8.90
C ILE A 198 -19.29 20.53 -7.80
N ALA A 199 -19.22 21.05 -6.58
CA ALA A 199 -20.08 20.61 -5.47
C ALA A 199 -21.57 20.81 -5.79
N LYS A 200 -21.94 22.00 -6.30
CA LYS A 200 -23.33 22.29 -6.73
C LYS A 200 -23.82 21.39 -7.88
N THR A 201 -22.90 20.98 -8.77
CA THR A 201 -23.22 20.04 -9.86
C THR A 201 -23.49 18.62 -9.33
N PHE A 202 -22.78 18.20 -8.28
CA PHE A 202 -22.96 16.89 -7.64
C PHE A 202 -24.22 16.81 -6.77
N GLU A 203 -24.68 17.93 -6.20
CA GLU A 203 -25.89 18.02 -5.34
C GLU A 203 -27.22 17.97 -6.13
N GLY A 204 -27.20 17.62 -7.41
CA GLY A 204 -28.42 17.35 -8.20
C GLY A 204 -29.30 18.58 -8.48
N THR A 205 -28.92 19.75 -8.00
CA THR A 205 -29.56 21.01 -8.40
C THR A 205 -29.12 21.29 -9.83
N ARG A 206 -29.98 20.96 -10.80
CA ARG A 206 -29.88 21.39 -12.20
C ARG A 206 -29.92 22.93 -12.25
N GLY A 207 -28.84 23.57 -11.84
CA GLY A 207 -28.53 24.94 -12.22
C GLY A 207 -28.40 24.96 -13.73
N SER A 208 -29.17 25.84 -14.35
CA SER A 208 -29.40 25.97 -15.79
C SER A 208 -28.18 25.57 -16.65
N LYS A 209 -28.42 24.76 -17.69
CA LYS A 209 -27.44 24.33 -18.72
C LYS A 209 -26.82 25.49 -19.54
N ASP A 210 -26.99 26.73 -19.10
CA ASP A 210 -26.65 27.96 -19.83
C ASP A 210 -25.49 28.76 -19.23
N GLU A 211 -24.87 28.33 -18.14
CA GLU A 211 -23.64 28.97 -17.68
C GLU A 211 -22.45 28.43 -18.48
N LYS A 212 -22.32 28.96 -19.69
CA LYS A 212 -21.24 28.67 -20.64
C LYS A 212 -19.89 28.64 -19.91
N LEU A 213 -19.17 27.53 -20.06
CA LEU A 213 -17.83 27.24 -19.52
C LEU A 213 -16.72 28.25 -19.93
N GLY A 214 -17.04 29.35 -20.61
CA GLY A 214 -16.06 30.32 -21.08
C GLY A 214 -16.51 31.75 -20.82
N GLY A 215 -15.85 32.43 -19.88
CA GLY A 215 -15.80 33.89 -19.88
C GLY A 215 -16.34 34.62 -18.66
N LYS A 216 -16.22 34.10 -17.44
CA LYS A 216 -16.33 34.98 -16.27
C LYS A 216 -15.01 35.71 -16.08
N ILE A 217 -15.01 37.00 -16.42
CA ILE A 217 -13.85 37.90 -16.22
C ILE A 217 -13.84 38.31 -14.74
N PHE A 218 -12.70 38.11 -14.08
CA PHE A 218 -12.50 38.54 -12.69
C PHE A 218 -11.82 39.90 -12.69
N ILE A 219 -12.49 40.90 -12.14
CA ILE A 219 -11.99 42.28 -12.02
C ILE A 219 -12.00 42.62 -10.53
N GLU A 220 -10.83 42.98 -9.99
CA GLU A 220 -10.66 43.44 -8.62
C GLU A 220 -10.11 44.87 -8.66
N THR A 221 -10.74 45.80 -7.93
CA THR A 221 -10.32 47.20 -7.86
C THR A 221 -9.40 47.40 -6.67
N HIS A 222 -8.19 47.90 -6.91
CA HIS A 222 -7.23 48.26 -5.86
C HIS A 222 -6.97 49.78 -5.87
N THR A 223 -7.02 50.42 -4.70
CA THR A 223 -6.88 51.89 -4.56
C THR A 223 -5.44 52.35 -4.36
N ASP A 224 -4.58 51.50 -3.77
CA ASP A 224 -3.23 51.86 -3.32
C ASP A 224 -2.18 51.00 -4.02
N VAL A 225 -2.03 51.19 -5.34
CA VAL A 225 -1.05 50.47 -6.17
C VAL A 225 -0.22 51.44 -7.00
N THR A 226 1.06 51.12 -7.15
CA THR A 226 1.97 51.84 -8.05
C THR A 226 2.20 50.98 -9.28
N ILE A 227 1.98 51.55 -10.46
CA ILE A 227 2.19 50.87 -11.76
C ILE A 227 3.48 51.43 -12.38
N ILE A 228 4.41 50.54 -12.71
CA ILE A 228 5.68 50.90 -13.35
C ILE A 228 5.65 50.38 -14.79
N PHE A 229 5.92 51.27 -15.75
CA PHE A 229 6.14 50.91 -17.15
C PHE A 229 7.62 51.01 -17.48
N ALA A 230 8.15 50.00 -18.17
CA ALA A 230 9.51 49.98 -18.69
C ALA A 230 9.47 49.55 -20.15
N ASP A 231 10.27 50.20 -20.99
CA ASP A 231 10.37 49.90 -22.43
C ASP A 231 11.84 49.74 -22.84
N ILE A 232 12.08 48.87 -23.82
CA ILE A 232 13.42 48.65 -24.39
C ILE A 232 13.64 49.68 -25.49
N VAL A 233 14.45 50.70 -25.17
CA VAL A 233 14.79 51.75 -26.12
C VAL A 233 15.49 51.16 -27.35
N ASN A 234 15.05 51.58 -28.55
CA ASN A 234 15.60 51.17 -29.84
C ASN A 234 15.53 49.66 -30.14
N TYR A 235 14.52 48.97 -29.63
CA TYR A 235 14.27 47.56 -29.93
C TYR A 235 14.28 47.24 -31.44
N THR A 236 13.63 48.07 -32.26
CA THR A 236 13.57 47.91 -33.73
C THR A 236 14.96 47.92 -34.38
N PHE A 237 15.90 48.71 -33.85
CA PHE A 237 17.27 48.76 -34.37
C PHE A 237 18.06 47.50 -34.00
N LEU A 238 17.83 46.91 -32.83
CA LEU A 238 18.43 45.65 -32.42
C LEU A 238 17.94 44.47 -33.28
N THR A 239 16.65 44.44 -33.61
CA THR A 239 16.05 43.36 -34.43
C THR A 239 16.56 43.32 -35.87
N THR A 240 17.09 44.43 -36.39
CA THR A 240 17.57 44.53 -37.78
C THR A 240 19.05 44.25 -37.94
N ARG A 241 19.85 44.35 -36.86
CA ARG A 241 21.31 44.19 -36.90
C ARG A 241 21.84 42.92 -36.23
N VAL A 242 21.06 42.31 -35.34
CA VAL A 242 21.49 41.15 -34.54
C VAL A 242 20.87 39.88 -35.11
N ASP A 243 21.64 38.80 -35.15
CA ASP A 243 21.12 37.48 -35.52
C ASP A 243 20.02 37.03 -34.56
N VAL A 244 18.98 36.38 -35.10
CA VAL A 244 17.77 36.00 -34.35
C VAL A 244 18.12 35.17 -33.11
N LYS A 245 19.12 34.28 -33.21
CA LYS A 245 19.51 33.44 -32.07
C LYS A 245 20.13 34.27 -30.95
N THR A 246 21.07 35.14 -31.28
CA THR A 246 21.75 36.02 -30.31
C THR A 246 20.79 37.04 -29.69
N LEU A 247 19.82 37.53 -30.46
CA LEU A 247 18.78 38.42 -29.95
C LEU A 247 17.91 37.72 -28.89
N VAL A 248 17.46 36.50 -29.16
CA VAL A 248 16.64 35.71 -28.21
C VAL A 248 17.43 35.39 -26.94
N GLU A 249 18.71 35.03 -27.08
CA GLU A 249 19.60 34.79 -25.93
C GLU A 249 19.77 36.06 -25.08
N THR A 250 20.04 37.21 -25.70
CA THR A 250 20.20 38.50 -25.00
C THR A 250 18.91 38.95 -24.30
N LEU A 251 17.76 38.78 -24.95
CA LEU A 251 16.46 39.08 -24.35
C LEU A 251 16.13 38.16 -23.18
N HIS A 252 16.43 36.87 -23.32
CA HIS A 252 16.20 35.90 -22.25
C HIS A 252 17.03 36.25 -21.00
N GLU A 253 18.30 36.61 -21.16
CA GLU A 253 19.15 37.07 -20.06
C GLU A 253 18.62 38.35 -19.41
N LEU A 254 18.15 39.32 -20.21
CA LEU A 254 17.55 40.55 -19.69
C LEU A 254 16.31 40.25 -18.83
N PHE A 255 15.40 39.42 -19.35
CA PHE A 255 14.18 39.04 -18.62
C PHE A 255 14.49 38.21 -17.37
N GLN A 256 15.46 37.29 -17.42
CA GLN A 256 15.89 36.57 -16.22
C GLN A 256 16.42 37.50 -15.12
N LYS A 257 17.26 38.49 -15.47
CA LYS A 257 17.77 39.47 -14.50
C LYS A 257 16.65 40.34 -13.93
N PHE A 258 15.67 40.69 -14.76
CA PHE A 258 14.49 41.42 -14.33
C PHE A 258 13.65 40.60 -13.34
N ASP A 259 13.35 39.34 -13.66
CA ASP A 259 12.59 38.44 -12.79
C ASP A 259 13.28 38.24 -11.42
N GLN A 260 14.61 38.08 -11.42
CA GLN A 260 15.41 37.98 -10.19
C GLN A 260 15.35 39.26 -9.35
N ALA A 261 15.44 40.43 -9.98
CA ALA A 261 15.33 41.72 -9.30
C ALA A 261 13.94 41.90 -8.68
N CYS A 262 12.87 41.55 -9.42
CA CYS A 262 11.50 41.58 -8.91
C CYS A 262 11.30 40.63 -7.72
N GLN A 263 11.81 39.40 -7.81
CA GLN A 263 11.68 38.44 -6.71
C GLN A 263 12.46 38.89 -5.47
N ALA A 264 13.63 39.52 -5.65
CA ALA A 264 14.41 40.09 -4.56
C ALA A 264 13.69 41.28 -3.90
N SER A 265 13.09 42.20 -4.68
CA SER A 265 12.34 43.33 -4.13
C SER A 265 11.10 42.90 -3.35
N ILE A 266 10.41 41.85 -3.81
CA ILE A 266 9.23 41.31 -3.12
C ILE A 266 9.63 40.69 -1.77
N ARG A 267 10.73 39.93 -1.72
CA ARG A 267 11.23 39.33 -0.47
C ARG A 267 11.63 40.38 0.57
N MET A 268 12.27 41.48 0.16
CA MET A 268 12.65 42.59 1.05
C MET A 268 11.46 43.34 1.67
N THR A 269 10.27 43.23 1.08
CA THR A 269 9.07 43.91 1.59
C THR A 269 8.33 43.07 2.64
N TYR A 270 8.59 41.75 2.70
CA TYR A 270 7.86 40.79 3.53
C TYR A 270 8.69 40.16 4.67
N ASP A 271 9.99 40.40 4.74
CA ASP A 271 10.86 39.99 5.85
C ASP A 271 11.36 41.25 6.57
N PRO A 272 10.92 41.54 7.82
CA PRO A 272 11.31 42.72 8.57
C PRO A 272 12.75 42.68 9.10
#